data_AF-A0A376J7H0-F1
#
_entry.id   AF-A0A376J7H0-F1
#
_cell.length_a   1.000
_cell.length_b   1.000
_cell.length_c   1.000
_cell.angle_alpha   90.00
_cell.angle_beta   90.00
_cell.angle_gamma   90.00
#
_symmetry.space_group_name_H-M   'P 1'
#
loop_
_entity.id
_entity.type
_entity.pdbx_description
1 polymer ?
#
loop_
_entity_poly.entity_id
_entity_poly.type
_entity_poly.pdbx_seq_one_letter_code
_entity_poly.pdbx_strand_id
1 'polypeptide(L)' 'MTLKYGNKSVPFGAIVTHGENKNGSIVAENGQVYLTGLPQSGKLQVSWGKDKNSNCIVEYKLPEVSPGTLLNQQTAICR' A
#
# COMPACT_ATOMS: atom_id res chain seq x y z
N MET A 1 -0.48 -5.94 -3.34
CA MET A 1 -0.92 -4.68 -3.98
C MET A 1 0.25 -4.05 -4.69
N THR A 2 0.03 -3.32 -5.79
CA THR A 2 1.05 -2.56 -6.52
C THR A 2 0.78 -1.07 -6.38
N LEU A 3 1.73 -0.30 -5.86
CA LEU A 3 1.59 1.12 -5.59
C LEU A 3 2.28 1.97 -6.66
N LYS A 4 1.55 2.96 -7.18
CA LYS A 4 2.03 3.92 -8.18
C LYS A 4 1.99 5.34 -7.61
N TYR A 5 3.06 6.10 -7.77
CA TYR A 5 3.16 7.52 -7.44
C TYR A 5 3.37 8.31 -8.74
N GLY A 6 2.35 9.05 -9.16
CA GLY A 6 2.27 9.57 -10.53
C GLY A 6 2.36 8.43 -11.56
N ASN A 7 3.28 8.57 -12.53
CA ASN A 7 3.51 7.54 -13.56
C ASN A 7 4.60 6.52 -13.18
N LYS A 8 5.11 6.55 -11.94
CA LYS A 8 6.22 5.69 -11.47
C LYS A 8 5.75 4.74 -10.38
N SER A 9 6.47 3.65 -10.18
CA SER A 9 6.28 2.80 -9.00
C SER A 9 6.80 3.51 -7.74
N VAL A 10 6.13 3.27 -6.61
CA VAL A 10 6.66 3.69 -5.30
C VAL A 10 8.04 3.03 -5.10
N PRO A 11 9.03 3.74 -4.54
CA PRO A 11 10.38 3.22 -4.38
C PRO A 11 10.46 1.94 -3.54
N PHE A 12 11.43 1.08 -3.87
CA PHE A 12 11.83 -0.02 -3.02
C PHE A 12 12.23 0.49 -1.63
N GLY A 13 11.85 -0.24 -0.57
CA GLY A 13 12.16 0.11 0.81
C GLY A 13 11.20 1.13 1.43
N ALA A 14 10.21 1.64 0.70
CA ALA A 14 9.17 2.48 1.28
C ALA A 14 8.37 1.69 2.34
N ILE A 15 8.03 2.35 3.44
CA ILE A 15 7.25 1.79 4.54
C ILE A 15 5.78 2.13 4.33
N VAL A 16 4.93 1.11 4.42
CA VAL A 16 3.46 1.22 4.31
C VAL A 16 2.84 0.89 5.66
N THR A 17 2.10 1.82 6.25
CA THR A 17 1.36 1.63 7.50
C THR A 17 -0.14 1.80 7.30
N HIS A 18 -0.92 1.13 8.15
CA HIS A 18 -2.38 1.22 8.16
C HIS A 18 -2.86 1.59 9.57
N GLY A 19 -3.52 2.74 9.71
CA GLY A 19 -4.00 3.26 11.00
C GLY A 19 -2.85 3.59 11.98
N GLU A 20 -3.09 3.44 13.28
CA GLU A 20 -2.07 3.62 14.33
C GLU A 20 -1.14 2.41 14.50
N ASN A 21 -1.37 1.33 13.74
CA ASN A 21 -0.57 0.13 13.83
C ASN A 21 0.85 0.37 13.30
N LYS A 22 1.83 0.15 14.17
CA LYS A 22 3.26 0.29 13.89
C LYS A 22 3.84 -0.86 13.05
N ASN A 23 3.05 -1.87 12.73
CA ASN A 23 3.48 -2.98 11.88
C ASN A 23 3.43 -2.54 10.42
N GLY A 24 4.48 -1.82 10.00
CA GLY A 24 4.67 -1.40 8.62
C GLY A 24 5.08 -2.57 7.72
N SER A 25 4.60 -2.56 6.48
CA SER A 25 5.08 -3.44 5.42
C SER A 25 6.04 -2.69 4.50
N ILE A 26 6.89 -3.42 3.79
CA ILE A 26 7.91 -2.83 2.92
C ILE A 26 7.50 -2.98 1.46
N VAL A 27 7.64 -1.90 0.69
CA VAL A 27 7.52 -1.93 -0.76
C VAL A 27 8.74 -2.63 -1.36
N ALA A 28 8.49 -3.73 -2.05
CA ALA A 28 9.46 -4.48 -2.83
C ALA A 28 9.60 -3.90 -4.25
N GLU A 29 10.26 -4.65 -5.13
CA GLU A 29 10.45 -4.25 -6.52
C GLU A 29 9.12 -3.97 -7.24
N ASN A 30 9.18 -3.12 -8.26
CA ASN A 30 8.04 -2.71 -9.08
C ASN A 30 6.88 -2.04 -8.29
N GLY A 31 7.10 -1.64 -7.04
CA GLY A 31 6.08 -1.01 -6.19
C GLY A 31 5.16 -2.01 -5.50
N GLN A 32 5.54 -3.29 -5.44
CA GLN A 32 4.72 -4.33 -4.83
C GLN A 32 4.80 -4.29 -3.30
N VAL A 33 3.68 -4.50 -2.62
CA VAL A 33 3.62 -4.66 -1.16
C VAL A 33 2.60 -5.73 -0.79
N TYR A 34 2.95 -6.56 0.18
CA TYR A 34 2.05 -7.53 0.79
C TYR A 34 1.51 -6.97 2.09
N LEU A 35 0.19 -7.02 2.24
CA LEU A 35 -0.54 -6.46 3.38
C LEU A 35 -1.55 -7.50 3.86
N THR A 36 -1.63 -7.68 5.17
CA THR A 36 -2.54 -8.63 5.82
C THR A 36 -3.37 -7.93 6.87
N GLY A 37 -4.58 -8.44 7.14
CA GLY A 37 -5.46 -7.88 8.17
C GLY A 37 -6.01 -6.50 7.84
N LEU A 38 -6.05 -6.13 6.56
CA LEU A 38 -6.70 -4.89 6.13
C LEU A 38 -8.22 -5.01 6.23
N PRO A 39 -8.94 -3.96 6.69
CA PRO A 39 -10.38 -3.86 6.48
C PRO A 39 -10.72 -3.82 4.98
N GLN A 40 -12.01 -3.97 4.64
CA GLN A 40 -12.47 -3.96 3.25
C GLN A 40 -12.14 -2.63 2.53
N SER A 41 -12.06 -1.52 3.25
CA SER A 41 -11.62 -0.23 2.71
C SER A 41 -10.93 0.60 3.78
N GLY A 42 -10.02 1.47 3.36
CA GLY A 42 -9.29 2.33 4.29
C GLY A 42 -8.23 3.19 3.61
N LYS A 43 -7.31 3.70 4.43
CA LYS A 43 -6.17 4.51 3.99
C LYS A 43 -4.87 3.89 4.44
N LEU A 44 -3.87 3.88 3.56
CA LEU A 44 -2.49 3.51 3.87
C LEU A 44 -1.62 4.75 3.80
N GLN A 45 -0.69 4.88 4.74
CA GLN A 45 0.36 5.88 4.69
C GLN A 45 1.63 5.23 4.17
N VAL A 46 2.23 5.82 3.15
CA VAL A 46 3.44 5.32 2.48
C VAL A 46 4.54 6.36 2.64
N SER A 47 5.73 5.97 3.06
CA SER A 47 6.87 6.89 3.20
C SER A 47 8.18 6.22 2.82
N TRP A 48 9.00 6.93 2.04
CA TRP A 48 10.38 6.55 1.67
C TRP A 48 11.40 7.63 2.06
N GLY A 49 10.98 8.63 2.83
CA GLY A 49 11.83 9.71 3.31
C GLY A 49 11.04 10.69 4.16
N LYS A 50 11.74 11.70 4.69
CA LYS A 50 11.18 12.67 5.64
C LYS A 50 10.60 13.93 4.99
N ASP A 51 10.88 14.15 3.71
CA ASP A 51 10.43 15.34 3.00
C ASP A 51 8.96 15.23 2.58
N LYS A 52 8.34 16.39 2.31
CA LYS A 52 6.92 16.47 1.90
C LYS A 52 6.60 15.65 0.65
N ASN A 53 7.57 15.47 -0.25
CA ASN A 53 7.43 14.70 -1.49
C ASN A 53 7.90 13.24 -1.36
N SER A 54 8.28 12.82 -0.14
CA SER A 54 8.80 11.49 0.14
C SER A 54 7.80 10.62 0.92
N ASN A 55 6.53 10.98 0.85
CA ASN A 55 5.41 10.28 1.43
C ASN A 55 4.15 10.51 0.60
N CYS A 56 3.17 9.61 0.72
CA CYS A 56 1.87 9.73 0.06
C CYS A 56 0.82 8.87 0.77
N ILE A 57 -0.45 9.12 0.46
CA ILE A 57 -1.60 8.37 0.97
C ILE A 57 -2.20 7.53 -0.15
N VAL A 58 -2.53 6.28 0.18
CA VAL A 58 -3.29 5.38 -0.70
C VAL A 58 -4.66 5.16 -0.10
N GLU A 59 -5.71 5.50 -0.85
CA GLU A 59 -7.07 5.09 -0.52
C GLU A 59 -7.39 3.81 -1.27
N TYR A 60 -7.87 2.79 -0.56
CA TYR A 60 -8.13 1.48 -1.15
C TYR A 60 -9.52 0.96 -0.82
N LYS A 61 -10.04 0.13 -1.73
CA LYS A 61 -11.26 -0.66 -1.56
C LYS A 61 -11.00 -2.05 -2.11
N LEU A 62 -10.93 -3.02 -1.21
CA LEU A 62 -10.84 -4.44 -1.54
C LEU A 62 -12.21 -4.92 -2.05
N PRO A 63 -12.23 -5.84 -3.03
CA PRO A 63 -13.47 -6.48 -3.44
C PRO A 63 -13.97 -7.39 -2.31
N GLU A 64 -15.24 -7.76 -2.36
CA GLU A 64 -15.73 -8.83 -1.51
C GLU A 64 -14.95 -10.11 -1.80
N VAL A 65 -14.44 -10.72 -0.73
CA VAL A 65 -13.55 -11.87 -0.80
C VAL A 65 -14.42 -13.11 -0.67
N SER A 66 -14.54 -13.91 -1.74
CA SER A 66 -15.26 -15.18 -1.66
C SER A 66 -14.49 -16.19 -0.81
N PRO A 67 -15.18 -17.14 -0.14
CA PRO A 67 -14.52 -18.26 0.50
C PRO A 67 -13.59 -18.98 -0.49
N GLY A 68 -12.29 -19.09 -0.13
CA GLY A 68 -11.25 -19.68 -0.99
C GLY A 68 -10.31 -18.67 -1.68
N THR A 69 -10.60 -17.36 -1.64
CA THR A 69 -9.67 -16.35 -2.15
C THR A 69 -8.55 -16.11 -1.12
N LEU A 70 -7.33 -16.58 -1.44
CA LEU A 70 -6.17 -16.49 -0.55
C LEU A 70 -5.40 -15.16 -0.66
N LEU A 71 -5.38 -14.56 -1.85
CA LEU A 71 -4.62 -13.35 -2.13
C LEU A 71 -5.38 -12.45 -3.08
N ASN A 72 -5.51 -11.18 -2.71
CA ASN A 72 -6.07 -10.15 -3.58
C ASN A 72 -4.95 -9.28 -4.18
N GLN A 73 -4.94 -9.15 -5.50
CA GLN A 73 -3.98 -8.33 -6.22
C GLN A 73 -4.68 -7.12 -6.85
N GLN A 74 -4.29 -5.92 -6.41
CA GLN A 74 -4.79 -4.67 -6.96
C GLN A 74 -3.65 -3.69 -7.19
N THR A 75 -3.86 -2.77 -8.12
CA THR A 75 -3.02 -1.58 -8.30
C THR A 75 -3.73 -0.40 -7.65
N ALA A 76 -3.00 0.41 -6.89
CA ALA A 76 -3.53 1.61 -6.25
C ALA A 76 -2.61 2.81 -6.49
N ILE A 77 -3.22 3.99 -6.56
CA ILE A 77 -2.52 5.25 -6.75
C ILE A 77 -2.23 5.87 -5.38
N CYS A 78 -0.97 6.20 -5.16
CA CYS A 78 -0.48 6.94 -4.02
C CYS A 78 -0.45 8.43 -4.39
N ARG A 79 -1.11 9.26 -3.57
CA ARG A 79 -1.23 10.71 -3.78
C ARG A 79 -0.53 11.50 -2.69
#